data_AF-A0A2E7Q5P8-F1
#
_entry.id   AF-A0A2E7Q5P8-F1
#
_cell.length_a   1.000
_cell.length_b   1.000
_cell.length_c   1.000
_cell.angle_alpha   90.00
_cell.angle_beta   90.00
_cell.angle_gamma   90.00
#
_symmetry.space_group_name_H-M   'P 1'
#
loop_
_entity.id
_entity.type
_entity.pdbx_description
1 polymer ?
#
loop_
_entity_poly.entity_id
_entity_poly.type
_entity_poly.pdbx_seq_one_letter_code
_entity_poly.pdbx_strand_id
1 'polypeptide(L)' 'MHQNADKYMLRLPDGWRDTIKGEAKKSHRSMNAEIIAAIETAMRIKGVQLEQPSP' A
#
# COMPACT_ATOMS: atom_id res chain seq x y z
N MET A 1 20.74 1.28 9.39
CA MET A 1 19.77 2.19 10.04
C MET A 1 18.39 1.79 9.53
N HIS A 2 17.52 1.20 10.36
CA HIS A 2 16.16 0.88 9.92
C HIS A 2 15.39 2.20 9.84
N GLN A 3 15.06 2.64 8.63
CA GLN A 3 14.12 3.73 8.45
C GLN A 3 12.78 3.28 9.01
N ASN A 4 12.39 3.81 10.17
CA ASN A 4 11.11 3.50 10.78
C ASN A 4 10.02 4.15 9.94
N ALA A 5 9.45 3.39 8.99
CA ALA A 5 8.23 3.81 8.33
C ALA A 5 7.10 3.93 9.36
N ASP A 6 6.31 5.00 9.26
CA ASP A 6 5.13 5.19 10.09
C ASP A 6 4.14 4.04 9.86
N LYS A 7 3.64 3.47 10.96
CA LYS A 7 2.70 2.34 10.91
C LYS A 7 1.29 2.83 11.18
N TYR A 8 0.38 2.53 10.26
CA TYR A 8 -1.03 2.85 10.40
C TYR A 8 -1.88 1.58 10.46
N MET A 9 -2.76 1.48 11.46
CA MET A 9 -3.71 0.36 11.57
C MET A 9 -4.98 0.65 10.77
N LEU A 10 -5.20 -0.11 9.71
CA LEU A 10 -6.39 0.02 8.86
C LEU A 10 -7.52 -0.90 9.33
N ARG A 11 -8.74 -0.36 9.43
CA ARG A 11 -9.97 -1.15 9.54
C ARG A 11 -10.53 -1.38 8.15
N LEU A 12 -10.56 -2.63 7.73
CA LEU A 12 -11.10 -3.04 6.44
C LEU A 12 -12.49 -3.64 6.65
N PRO A 13 -13.44 -3.44 5.73
CA PRO A 13 -14.67 -4.20 5.68
C PRO A 13 -14.40 -5.70 5.54
N ASP A 14 -15.40 -6.51 5.88
CA ASP A 14 -15.32 -7.96 5.79
C ASP A 14 -14.95 -8.43 4.36
N GLY A 15 -14.10 -9.44 4.28
CA GLY A 15 -13.62 -10.02 3.02
C GLY A 15 -12.54 -9.21 2.28
N TRP A 16 -12.42 -7.90 2.52
CA TRP A 16 -11.45 -7.07 1.79
C TRP A 16 -10.01 -7.47 2.04
N ARG A 17 -9.69 -7.91 3.25
CA ARG A 17 -8.35 -8.39 3.59
C ARG A 17 -7.93 -9.55 2.69
N ASP A 18 -8.81 -10.51 2.45
CA ASP A 18 -8.52 -11.69 1.63
C ASP A 18 -8.43 -11.33 0.15
N THR A 19 -9.29 -10.43 -0.32
CA THR A 19 -9.20 -9.88 -1.69
C THR A 19 -7.84 -9.22 -1.93
N ILE A 20 -7.42 -8.31 -1.06
CA ILE A 20 -6.13 -7.59 -1.20
C ILE A 20 -4.96 -8.59 -1.13
N LYS A 21 -5.02 -9.58 -0.23
CA LYS A 21 -4.00 -10.64 -0.15
C LYS A 21 -3.92 -11.46 -1.45
N GLY A 22 -5.05 -11.73 -2.07
CA GLY A 22 -5.13 -12.41 -3.37
C GLY A 22 -4.46 -11.60 -4.49
N GLU A 23 -4.78 -10.31 -4.58
CA GLU A 23 -4.17 -9.40 -5.57
C GLU A 23 -2.67 -9.22 -5.33
N ALA A 24 -2.24 -9.04 -4.08
CA ALA A 24 -0.82 -8.95 -3.74
C ALA A 24 -0.05 -10.20 -4.20
N LYS A 25 -0.62 -11.40 -4.05
CA LYS A 25 -0.01 -12.65 -4.52
C LYS A 25 0.11 -12.68 -6.06
N LYS A 26 -0.90 -12.22 -6.80
CA LYS A 26 -0.85 -12.12 -8.27
C LYS A 26 0.22 -11.13 -8.74
N SER A 27 0.38 -10.02 -8.02
CA SER A 27 1.38 -8.99 -8.29
C SER A 27 2.78 -9.32 -7.77
N HIS A 28 2.99 -10.50 -7.18
CA HIS A 28 4.25 -10.90 -6.53
C HIS A 28 4.75 -9.90 -5.47
N ARG A 29 3.81 -9.28 -4.73
CA ARG A 29 4.07 -8.27 -3.70
C ARG A 29 3.60 -8.74 -2.33
N SER A 30 4.16 -8.14 -1.29
CA SER A 30 3.55 -8.25 0.05
C SER A 30 2.24 -7.48 0.09
N MET A 31 1.33 -7.84 1.00
CA MET A 31 0.07 -7.12 1.18
C MET A 31 0.31 -5.62 1.47
N ASN A 32 1.35 -5.29 2.23
CA ASN A 32 1.72 -3.90 2.49
C ASN A 32 2.12 -3.18 1.20
N ALA A 33 3.00 -3.80 0.39
CA ALA A 33 3.44 -3.21 -0.87
C ALA A 33 2.28 -3.01 -1.85
N GLU A 34 1.29 -3.90 -1.86
CA GLU A 34 0.09 -3.75 -2.68
C GLU A 34 -0.78 -2.56 -2.21
N ILE A 35 -0.98 -2.40 -0.90
CA ILE A 35 -1.71 -1.26 -0.33
C ILE A 35 -1.00 0.06 -0.69
N ILE A 36 0.33 0.12 -0.55
CA ILE A 36 1.11 1.31 -0.91
C ILE A 36 0.97 1.61 -2.41
N ALA A 37 1.10 0.61 -3.29
CA ALA A 37 0.95 0.80 -4.73
C ALA A 37 -0.45 1.31 -5.12
N ALA A 38 -1.50 0.84 -4.44
CA ALA A 38 -2.86 1.31 -4.63
C ALA A 38 -3.01 2.79 -4.19
N ILE A 39 -2.44 3.16 -3.05
CA ILE A 39 -2.43 4.55 -2.56
C ILE A 39 -1.67 5.46 -3.53
N GLU A 40 -0.46 5.08 -3.94
CA GLU A 40 0.33 5.83 -4.93
C GLU A 40 -0.44 6.07 -6.23
N THR A 41 -1.12 5.04 -6.72
CA THR A 41 -1.94 5.12 -7.93
C THR A 41 -3.10 6.10 -7.73
N ALA A 42 -3.81 6.00 -6.61
CA ALA A 42 -4.92 6.91 -6.29
C ALA A 42 -4.45 8.37 -6.14
N MET A 43 -3.28 8.61 -5.53
CA MET A 43 -2.71 9.95 -5.37
C MET A 43 -2.25 10.53 -6.71
N ARG A 44 -1.62 9.73 -7.56
CA ARG A 44 -1.25 10.13 -8.93
C ARG A 44 -2.47 10.58 -9.73
N ILE A 45 -3.59 9.85 -9.66
CA ILE A 45 -4.85 10.22 -10.33
C ILE A 45 -5.38 11.57 -9.80
N LYS A 46 -5.20 11.84 -8.50
CA LYS A 46 -5.58 13.11 -7.88
C LYS A 46 -4.59 14.25 -8.16
N GLY A 47 -3.51 14.02 -8.90
CA GLY A 47 -2.45 15.01 -9.14
C GLY A 47 -1.58 15.29 -7.92
N VAL A 48 -1.60 14.42 -6.91
CA VAL A 48 -0.79 14.54 -5.69
C VAL A 48 0.48 13.72 -5.86
N GLN A 49 1.64 14.38 -5.80
CA GLN A 49 2.94 13.71 -5.80
C GLN A 49 3.29 13.29 -4.38
N LEU A 50 3.36 11.99 -4.11
CA LEU A 50 3.93 11.48 -2.86
C LEU A 50 5.45 11.55 -2.96
N GLU A 51 6.10 12.18 -1.99
CA GLU A 51 7.56 12.19 -1.93
C GLU A 51 8.05 10.77 -1.63
N GLN A 52 8.99 10.28 -2.43
CA GLN A 52 9.63 8.99 -2.18
C GLN A 52 10.50 9.13 -0.93
N PRO A 53 10.45 8.21 0.05
CA PRO A 53 11.41 8.22 1.15
C PRO A 53 12.81 8.10 0.57
N SER A 54 13.70 9.04 0.92
CA SER A 54 15.13 8.94 0.59
C SER A 54 15.70 7.61 1.10
N PRO A 55 16.60 6.93 0.34
CA PRO A 55 17.16 5.62 0.70
C PRO A 55 17.99 5.61 1.98
#